data_AF-A0A1B7MNN9-F1
#
_entry.id   AF-A0A1B7MNN9-F1
#
_cell.length_a   1.000
_cell.length_b   1.000
_cell.length_c   1.000
_cell.angle_alpha   90.00
_cell.angle_beta   90.00
_cell.angle_gamma   90.00
#
_symmetry.space_group_name_H-M   'P 1'
#
loop_
_entity.id
_entity.type
_entity.pdbx_description
1 polymer ?
#
loop_
_entity_poly.entity_id
_entity_poly.type
_entity_poly.pdbx_seq_one_letter_code
_entity_poly.pdbx_strand_id
1 'polypeptide(L)' 'YNPPVCEFAPITVNQIFHAIAKISPYKAPGPNGVSNCVYTHFADLLVPYMGPIFRATFMQRLIDR' A
#
# COMPACT_ATOMS: atom_id res chain seq x y z
N TYR A 1 19.62 4.40 20.12
CA TYR A 1 18.46 3.95 19.32
C TYR A 1 17.21 4.34 20.10
N ASN A 2 16.25 5.03 19.48
CA ASN A 2 15.00 5.40 20.14
C ASN A 2 14.01 4.24 20.04
N PRO A 3 13.18 4.01 21.08
CA PRO A 3 12.14 3.02 20.99
C PRO A 3 11.14 3.40 19.87
N PRO A 4 10.49 2.40 19.23
CA PRO A 4 9.46 2.65 18.24
C PRO A 4 8.33 3.49 18.83
N VAL A 5 7.86 4.47 18.05
CA VAL A 5 6.81 5.42 18.46
C VAL A 5 5.43 4.76 18.50
N CYS A 6 5.25 3.65 17.79
CA CYS A 6 4.01 2.88 17.77
C CYS A 6 4.29 1.39 17.55
N GLU A 7 3.33 0.57 17.95
CA GLU A 7 3.32 -0.86 17.61
C GLU A 7 3.02 -1.08 16.13
N PHE A 8 3.55 -2.17 15.60
CA PHE A 8 3.28 -2.57 14.22
C PHE A 8 1.83 -3.06 14.08
N ALA A 9 1.13 -2.55 13.06
CA ALA A 9 -0.20 -3.02 12.67
C ALA A 9 -0.25 -3.32 11.17
N PRO A 10 -0.94 -4.39 10.74
CA PRO A 10 -1.13 -4.69 9.33
C PRO A 10 -1.88 -3.57 8.59
N ILE A 11 -1.55 -3.35 7.31
CA ILE A 11 -2.22 -2.34 6.50
C ILE A 11 -3.69 -2.70 6.27
N THR A 12 -4.56 -1.70 6.40
CA THR A 12 -6.00 -1.81 6.18
C THR A 12 -6.39 -1.37 4.77
N VAL A 13 -7.52 -1.88 4.28
CA VAL A 13 -8.10 -1.48 2.98
C VAL A 13 -8.35 0.04 2.92
N ASN A 14 -8.90 0.60 4.00
CA ASN A 14 -9.19 2.04 4.08
C ASN A 14 -7.92 2.90 3.96
N GLN A 15 -6.81 2.46 4.57
CA GLN A 15 -5.53 3.16 4.43
C GLN A 15 -5.02 3.16 2.98
N ILE A 16 -5.24 2.08 2.23
CA ILE A 16 -4.87 2.02 0.80
C ILE A 16 -5.72 3.00 0.00
N PHE A 17 -7.05 3.03 0.21
CA PHE A 17 -7.92 4.03 -0.42
C PHE A 17 -7.46 5.47 -0.10
N HIS A 18 -7.15 5.76 1.16
CA HIS A 18 -6.66 7.09 1.57
C HIS A 18 -5.31 7.43 0.95
N ALA A 19 -4.42 6.45 0.74
CA ALA A 19 -3.16 6.67 0.07
C ALA A 19 -3.37 7.00 -1.43
N ILE A 20 -4.25 6.26 -2.11
CA ILE A 20 -4.60 6.50 -3.52
C ILE A 20 -5.28 7.87 -3.68
N ALA A 21 -6.14 8.28 -2.75
CA ALA A 21 -6.78 9.60 -2.81
C ALA A 21 -5.79 10.79 -2.76
N LYS A 22 -4.56 10.57 -2.29
CA LYS A 22 -3.52 11.60 -2.13
C LYS A 22 -2.53 11.67 -3.30
N ILE A 23 -2.53 10.70 -4.21
CA ILE A 23 -1.58 10.71 -5.34
C ILE A 23 -2.13 11.52 -6.52
N SER A 24 -1.25 12.29 -7.16
CA SER A 24 -1.61 12.93 -8.44
C SER A 24 -1.62 11.87 -9.55
N PRO A 25 -2.69 11.80 -10.37
CA PRO A 25 -2.82 10.79 -11.42
C PRO A 25 -1.75 10.90 -12.51
N TYR A 26 -1.18 12.09 -12.72
CA TYR A 26 -0.21 12.37 -13.78
C TYR A 26 1.23 12.51 -13.27
N LYS A 27 1.49 12.10 -12.03
CA LYS A 27 2.86 12.01 -11.52
C LYS A 27 3.58 10.85 -12.17
N ALA A 28 4.90 10.99 -12.36
CA ALA A 28 5.76 9.94 -12.91
C ALA A 28 5.53 8.61 -12.17
N PRO A 29 5.42 7.48 -12.92
CA PRO A 29 5.27 6.15 -12.34
C PRO A 29 6.38 5.84 -11.33
N GLY A 30 6.04 5.06 -10.31
CA GLY A 30 7.03 4.52 -9.39
C GLY A 30 7.95 3.49 -10.07
N PRO A 31 8.85 2.86 -9.31
CA PRO A 31 9.76 1.82 -9.82
C PRO A 31 9.08 0.62 -10.47
N ASN A 32 7.77 0.43 -10.21
CA ASN A 32 6.95 -0.62 -10.83
C ASN A 32 6.49 -0.27 -12.26
N GLY A 33 6.71 0.95 -12.75
CA GLY A 33 6.28 1.41 -14.06
C GLY A 33 4.76 1.60 -14.24
N VAL A 34 3.96 1.36 -13.19
CA VAL A 34 2.50 1.53 -13.24
C VAL A 34 2.14 2.99 -13.05
N SER A 35 1.39 3.56 -13.98
CA SER A 35 0.91 4.95 -13.89
C SER A 35 -0.02 5.14 -12.71
N ASN A 36 0.08 6.30 -12.05
CA ASN A 36 -0.79 6.65 -10.94
C ASN A 36 -2.27 6.69 -11.32
N CYS A 37 -2.58 7.03 -12.57
CA CYS A 37 -3.95 7.05 -13.08
C CYS A 37 -4.66 5.69 -12.97
N VAL A 38 -3.91 4.58 -13.05
CA VAL A 38 -4.45 3.23 -12.88
C VAL A 38 -4.99 3.05 -11.46
N TYR A 39 -4.22 3.48 -10.46
CA TYR A 39 -4.67 3.42 -9.07
C TYR A 39 -5.84 4.38 -8.82
N THR A 40 -5.80 5.62 -9.32
CA THR A 40 -6.85 6.61 -9.03
C THR A 40 -8.17 6.30 -9.74
N HIS A 41 -8.15 5.71 -10.94
CA HIS A 41 -9.37 5.39 -11.69
C HIS A 41 -9.93 3.99 -11.43
N PHE A 42 -9.10 3.07 -10.93
CA PHE A 42 -9.51 1.68 -10.68
C PHE A 42 -9.33 1.26 -9.21
N ALA A 43 -9.34 2.21 -8.28
CA ALA A 43 -9.16 1.93 -6.84
C ALA A 43 -10.14 0.86 -6.35
N ASP A 44 -11.43 0.98 -6.69
CA ASP A 44 -12.48 0.06 -6.24
C ASP A 44 -12.25 -1.38 -6.73
N LEU A 45 -11.63 -1.53 -7.90
CA LEU A 45 -11.28 -2.84 -8.46
C LEU A 45 -9.99 -3.40 -7.85
N LEU A 46 -8.98 -2.56 -7.63
CA LEU A 46 -7.64 -3.00 -7.23
C LEU A 46 -7.49 -3.22 -5.73
N VAL A 47 -8.03 -2.31 -4.91
CA VAL A 47 -7.80 -2.28 -3.47
C VAL A 47 -8.20 -3.59 -2.76
N PRO A 48 -9.31 -4.28 -3.13
CA PRO A 48 -9.65 -5.58 -2.54
C PRO A 48 -8.53 -6.63 -2.65
N TYR A 49 -7.73 -6.59 -3.72
CA TYR A 49 -6.61 -7.52 -3.95
C TYR A 49 -5.29 -7.02 -3.37
N MET A 50 -5.08 -5.70 -3.35
CA MET A 50 -3.85 -5.11 -2.80
C MET A 50 -3.71 -5.36 -1.30
N GLY A 51 -4.81 -5.26 -0.54
CA GLY A 51 -4.79 -5.46 0.92
C GLY A 51 -4.14 -6.78 1.36
N PRO A 52 -4.61 -7.94 0.87
CA PRO A 52 -3.98 -9.23 1.13
C PRO A 52 -2.51 -9.32 0.73
N ILE A 53 -2.15 -8.81 -0.46
CA ILE A 53 -0.76 -8.84 -0.97
C ILE A 53 0.18 -8.07 -0.05
N PHE A 54 -0.20 -6.84 0.34
CA PHE A 54 0.61 -6.05 1.26
C PHE A 54 0.76 -6.75 2.61
N ARG A 55 -0.34 -7.30 3.18
CA ARG A 55 -0.26 -8.02 4.45
C ARG A 55 0.67 -9.25 4.37
N ALA A 56 0.64 -9.98 3.26
CA ALA A 56 1.54 -11.12 3.04
C ALA A 56 3.02 -10.73 3.09
N THR A 57 3.41 -9.58 2.51
CA THR A 57 4.81 -9.12 2.55
C THR A 57 5.32 -8.81 3.96
N PHE A 58 4.46 -8.30 4.85
CA PHE A 58 4.83 -8.09 6.24
C PHE A 58 4.84 -9.39 7.05
N MET A 59 3.99 -10.36 6.70
CA MET A 59 3.98 -11.68 7.34
C MET A 59 5.20 -12.52 6.98
N GLN A 60 5.68 -12.52 5.73
CA GLN A 60 6.92 -13.21 5.38
C GLN A 60 8.12 -12.69 6.18
N ARG A 61 8.21 -11.37 6.37
CA ARG A 61 9.27 -10.75 7.20
C ARG A 61 9.18 -11.09 8.69
N LEU A 62 8.05 -11.59 9.17
CA LEU A 62 7.89 -12.08 10.55
C LEU A 62 8.31 -13.54 10.69
N ILE A 63 8.34 -14.31 9.61
CA ILE A 63 8.75 -15.73 9.62
C ILE A 63 10.28 -15.85 9.49
N ASP A 64 10.94 -14.92 8.79
CA ASP A 64 12.41 -14.88 8.63
C ASP A 64 13.16 -14.15 9.77
N ARG A 65 12.52 -13.89 10.92
CA ARG A 65 13.13 -13.23 12.08
C ARG A 65 13.20 -14.11 13.32
#